data_AF-A0A2S6U498-F1
#
_entry.id   AF-A0A2S6U498-F1
#
_cell.length_a   1.000
_cell.length_b   1.000
_cell.length_c   1.000
_cell.angle_alpha   90.00
_cell.angle_beta   90.00
_cell.angle_gamma   90.00
#
_symmetry.space_group_name_H-M   'P 1'
#
loop_
_entity.id
_entity.type
_entity.pdbx_description
1 polymer ?
#
loop_
_entity_poly.entity_id
_entity_poly.type
_entity_poly.pdbx_seq_one_letter_code
_entity_poly.pdbx_strand_id
1 'polypeptide(L)'
;MFTTNPFAELSATIPPALMQTYAVVMILMVVGGTLFDIIHKKSALYFFRNWQNAKNKGTQQVGGGEMVSLAIQTAVVDGLASGEFCNPNRRIAHLLTMYGFVAYVVTTVIMVF
;
A
#
# COMPACT_ATOMS: atom_id res chain seq x y z
N MET A 1 -23.30 -20.33 -3.22
CA MET A 1 -23.02 -19.04 -2.54
C MET A 1 -21.81 -18.31 -3.11
N PHE A 2 -20.74 -18.99 -3.55
CA PHE A 2 -19.59 -18.34 -4.24
C PHE A 2 -19.79 -18.10 -5.75
N THR A 3 -20.88 -18.59 -6.33
CA THR A 3 -21.21 -18.45 -7.76
C THR A 3 -22.15 -17.28 -8.05
N THR A 4 -22.64 -16.61 -7.00
CA THR A 4 -23.60 -15.51 -7.11
C THR A 4 -22.88 -14.23 -6.72
N ASN A 5 -22.76 -13.29 -7.66
CA ASN A 5 -22.20 -11.98 -7.39
C ASN A 5 -23.26 -11.11 -6.69
N PRO A 6 -23.07 -10.69 -5.42
CA PRO A 6 -24.03 -9.87 -4.71
C PRO A 6 -24.25 -8.49 -5.35
N PHE A 7 -23.26 -7.96 -6.08
CA PHE A 7 -23.41 -6.69 -6.80
C PHE A 7 -24.30 -6.82 -8.05
N ALA A 8 -24.40 -8.04 -8.61
CA ALA A 8 -25.34 -8.31 -9.70
C ALA A 8 -26.80 -8.25 -9.20
N GLU A 9 -27.09 -8.79 -8.02
CA GLU A 9 -28.41 -8.65 -7.38
C GLU A 9 -28.70 -7.19 -7.02
N LEU A 10 -27.71 -6.46 -6.50
CA LEU A 10 -27.83 -5.04 -6.18
C LEU A 10 -28.10 -4.19 -7.43
N SER A 11 -27.63 -4.63 -8.60
CA SER A 11 -27.86 -3.93 -9.87
C SER A 11 -29.33 -3.81 -10.27
N ALA A 12 -30.20 -4.65 -9.68
CA ALA A 12 -31.65 -4.55 -9.85
C ALA A 12 -32.25 -3.28 -9.21
N THR A 13 -31.54 -2.65 -8.26
CA THR A 13 -31.99 -1.43 -7.57
C THR A 13 -31.05 -0.24 -7.76
N ILE A 14 -29.74 -0.48 -7.91
CA ILE A 14 -28.73 0.56 -8.13
C ILE A 14 -28.09 0.34 -9.51
N PRO A 15 -28.14 1.31 -10.43
CA PRO A 15 -27.48 1.19 -11.72
C PRO A 15 -25.98 0.83 -11.60
N PRO A 16 -25.45 -0.14 -12.39
CA PRO A 16 -24.04 -0.51 -12.38
C PRO A 16 -23.08 0.67 -12.58
N ALA A 17 -23.45 1.63 -13.43
CA ALA A 17 -22.66 2.83 -13.68
C ALA A 17 -22.42 3.66 -12.40
N LEU A 18 -23.39 3.71 -11.48
CA LEU A 18 -23.22 4.41 -10.20
C LEU A 18 -22.26 3.65 -9.27
N MET A 19 -22.34 2.31 -9.23
CA MET A 19 -21.45 1.48 -8.43
C MET A 19 -19.99 1.56 -8.91
N GLN A 20 -19.78 1.51 -10.22
CA GLN A 20 -18.47 1.68 -10.84
C GLN A 20 -17.89 3.07 -10.58
N THR A 21 -18.69 4.13 -10.77
CA THR A 21 -18.26 5.51 -10.50
C THR A 21 -17.89 5.69 -9.04
N TYR A 22 -18.69 5.13 -8.12
CA TYR A 22 -18.38 5.15 -6.68
C TYR A 22 -17.05 4.46 -6.38
N ALA A 23 -16.80 3.28 -6.94
CA ALA A 23 -15.54 2.55 -6.74
C ALA A 23 -14.34 3.36 -7.26
N VAL A 24 -14.46 4.00 -8.42
CA VAL A 24 -13.41 4.87 -8.98
C VAL A 24 -13.14 6.07 -8.08
N VAL A 25 -14.19 6.79 -7.63
CA VAL A 25 -14.06 7.94 -6.73
C VAL A 25 -13.42 7.52 -5.40
N MET A 26 -13.80 6.36 -4.85
CA MET A 26 -13.22 5.82 -3.63
C MET A 26 -11.71 5.58 -3.79
N ILE A 27 -11.28 4.93 -4.89
CA ILE A 27 -9.85 4.70 -5.17
C ILE A 27 -9.10 6.03 -5.31
N LEU A 28 -9.67 7.01 -6.02
CA LEU A 28 -9.08 8.34 -6.17
C LEU A 28 -8.94 9.06 -4.83
N MET A 29 -9.93 8.94 -3.93
CA MET A 29 -9.85 9.51 -2.59
C MET A 29 -8.78 8.81 -1.73
N VAL A 30 -8.63 7.49 -1.83
CA VAL A 30 -7.58 6.76 -1.10
C VAL A 30 -6.20 7.21 -1.57
N VAL A 31 -5.96 7.22 -2.88
CA VAL A 31 -4.69 7.69 -3.45
C VAL A 31 -4.45 9.15 -3.11
N GLY A 32 -5.45 10.01 -3.31
CA GLY A 32 -5.37 11.44 -2.97
C GLY A 32 -5.07 11.69 -1.50
N GLY A 33 -5.73 10.96 -0.59
CA GLY A 33 -5.50 11.04 0.84
C GLY A 33 -4.10 10.60 1.24
N THR A 34 -3.57 9.53 0.63
CA THR A 34 -2.19 9.07 0.89
C THR A 34 -1.16 10.09 0.41
N LEU A 35 -1.34 10.66 -0.79
CA LEU A 35 -0.47 11.71 -1.32
C LEU A 35 -0.54 12.97 -0.45
N PHE A 36 -1.75 13.36 -0.04
CA PHE A 36 -1.95 14.49 0.86
C PHE A 36 -1.27 14.25 2.21
N ASP A 37 -1.38 13.06 2.79
CA ASP A 37 -0.74 12.72 4.07
C ASP A 37 0.79 12.82 4.00
N ILE A 38 1.38 12.34 2.89
CA ILE A 38 2.83 12.45 2.63
C ILE A 38 3.27 13.92 2.56
N ILE A 39 2.52 14.74 1.82
CA ILE A 39 2.80 16.18 1.66
C ILE A 39 2.61 16.91 3.00
N HIS A 40 1.49 16.66 3.68
CA HIS A 40 1.12 17.33 4.93
C HIS A 40 2.10 17.02 6.05
N LYS A 41 2.52 15.76 6.20
CA LYS A 41 3.53 15.35 7.19
C LYS A 41 4.95 15.80 6.83
N LYS A 42 5.16 16.41 5.65
CA LYS A 42 6.48 16.75 5.10
C LYS A 42 7.45 15.55 5.12
N SER A 43 6.91 14.33 5.10
CA SER A 43 7.72 13.11 5.25
C SER A 43 8.70 12.98 4.09
N ALA A 44 8.31 13.40 2.88
CA ALA A 44 9.20 13.47 1.73
C ALA A 44 10.45 14.33 1.99
N LEU A 45 10.29 15.53 2.58
CA LEU A 45 11.42 16.40 2.92
C LEU A 45 12.32 15.79 4.00
N TYR A 46 11.73 15.09 4.97
CA TYR A 46 12.47 14.33 5.97
C TYR A 46 13.28 13.19 5.34
N PHE A 47 12.67 12.38 4.46
CA PHE A 47 13.34 11.29 3.75
C PHE A 47 14.46 11.78 2.83
N PHE A 48 14.26 12.88 2.11
CA PHE A 48 15.31 13.48 1.27
C PHE A 48 16.51 13.96 2.08
N ARG A 49 16.28 14.67 3.21
CA ARG A 49 17.35 15.09 4.11
C ARG A 49 18.07 13.91 4.74
N ASN A 50 17.31 12.89 5.16
CA ASN A 50 17.89 11.67 5.74
C ASN A 50 18.70 10.89 4.71
N TRP A 51 18.22 10.77 3.47
CA TRP A 51 18.93 10.15 2.36
C TRP A 51 20.25 10.87 2.05
N GLN A 52 20.22 12.20 1.99
CA GLN A 52 21.43 13.00 1.75
C GLN A 52 22.45 12.84 2.89
N ASN A 53 21.99 12.84 4.15
CA ASN A 53 22.84 12.60 5.31
C ASN A 53 23.39 11.16 5.36
N ALA A 54 22.59 10.16 5.00
CA ALA A 54 23.00 8.76 4.94
C ALA A 54 24.05 8.54 3.83
N LYS A 55 23.87 9.17 2.67
CA LYS A 55 24.84 9.16 1.57
C LYS A 55 26.18 9.78 1.98
N ASN A 56 26.15 10.82 2.82
CA ASN A 56 27.36 11.48 3.34
C ASN A 56 28.02 10.72 4.51
N LYS A 57 27.29 9.83 5.21
CA LYS A 57 27.79 9.02 6.34
C LYS A 57 28.23 7.60 5.94
N GLY A 58 28.00 7.19 4.69
CA GLY A 58 28.36 5.85 4.20
C GLY A 58 29.87 5.63 4.26
N THR A 59 30.31 4.71 5.12
CA THR A 59 31.72 4.36 5.36
C THR A 59 32.30 3.40 4.32
N GLN A 60 31.48 2.80 3.45
CA GLN A 60 31.91 1.92 2.35
C GLN A 60 31.01 2.08 1.11
N GLN A 61 31.62 2.13 -0.08
CA GLN A 61 30.92 1.96 -1.36
C GLN A 61 30.72 0.46 -1.61
N VAL A 62 29.54 -0.04 -1.26
CA VAL A 62 29.09 -1.38 -1.67
C VAL A 62 28.88 -1.41 -3.19
N GLY A 63 29.34 -2.47 -3.85
CA GLY A 63 29.27 -2.62 -5.30
C GLY A 63 27.81 -2.60 -5.80
N GLY A 64 27.57 -2.06 -7.00
CA GLY A 64 26.22 -1.81 -7.53
C GLY A 64 25.29 -3.03 -7.51
N GLY A 65 25.82 -4.25 -7.68
CA GLY A 65 25.04 -5.49 -7.58
C GLY A 65 24.63 -5.86 -6.15
N GLU A 66 25.51 -5.62 -5.17
CA GLU A 66 25.27 -5.90 -3.76
C GLU A 66 24.31 -4.87 -3.15
N MET A 67 24.38 -3.61 -3.62
CA MET A 67 23.37 -2.59 -3.32
C MET A 67 21.97 -2.96 -3.78
N VAL A 68 21.84 -3.57 -4.96
CA VAL A 68 20.54 -4.00 -5.49
C VAL A 68 20.00 -5.19 -4.70
N SER A 69 20.83 -6.18 -4.36
CA SER A 69 20.37 -7.30 -3.53
C SER A 69 19.95 -6.85 -2.13
N LEU A 70 20.71 -5.93 -1.52
CA LEU A 70 20.39 -5.38 -0.21
C LEU A 70 19.11 -4.55 -0.26
N ALA A 71 18.91 -3.73 -1.30
CA ALA A 71 17.69 -2.95 -1.49
C ALA A 71 16.45 -3.85 -1.67
N ILE A 72 16.58 -4.96 -2.41
CA ILE A 72 15.50 -5.94 -2.57
C ILE A 72 15.20 -6.61 -1.22
N GLN A 73 16.23 -7.02 -0.49
CA GLN A 73 16.06 -7.67 0.82
C GLN A 73 15.39 -6.73 1.82
N THR A 74 15.81 -5.47 1.88
CA THR A 74 15.19 -4.43 2.71
C THR A 74 13.75 -4.17 2.27
N ALA A 75 13.46 -4.06 0.98
CA ALA A 75 12.09 -3.85 0.50
C ALA A 75 11.15 -5.01 0.86
N VAL A 76 11.63 -6.25 0.79
CA VAL A 76 10.84 -7.43 1.13
C VAL A 76 10.68 -7.59 2.64
N VAL A 77 11.76 -7.45 3.41
CA VAL A 77 11.75 -7.72 4.85
C VAL A 77 11.16 -6.53 5.62
N ASP A 78 11.60 -5.31 5.35
CA ASP A 78 11.13 -4.12 6.07
C ASP A 78 9.85 -3.55 5.46
N GLY A 79 9.72 -3.56 4.13
CA GLY A 79 8.52 -3.10 3.45
C GLY A 79 7.37 -4.10 3.52
N LEU A 80 7.51 -5.24 2.84
CA LEU A 80 6.40 -6.20 2.67
C LEU A 80 6.08 -7.01 3.92
N ALA A 81 7.10 -7.29 4.74
CA ALA A 81 6.94 -8.09 5.94
C ALA A 81 6.90 -7.23 7.21
N SER A 82 6.94 -5.89 7.12
CA SER A 82 7.02 -4.97 8.26
C SER A 82 8.01 -5.43 9.34
N GLY A 83 9.22 -5.81 8.91
CA GLY A 83 10.31 -6.28 9.78
C GLY A 83 10.70 -5.29 10.87
N GLU A 84 10.39 -4.00 10.68
CA GLU A 84 10.57 -2.93 11.67
C GLU A 84 9.85 -3.21 13.00
N PHE A 85 8.80 -4.03 13.00
CA PHE A 85 8.06 -4.35 14.21
C PHE A 85 8.66 -5.56 14.94
N CYS A 86 9.50 -5.29 15.95
CA CYS A 86 10.00 -6.32 16.88
C CYS A 86 8.90 -7.03 17.69
N ASN A 87 7.70 -6.43 17.83
CA ASN A 87 6.57 -7.06 18.51
C ASN A 87 5.75 -7.91 17.51
N PRO A 88 5.70 -9.25 17.65
CA PRO A 88 5.06 -10.13 16.68
C PRO A 88 3.55 -9.89 16.56
N ASN A 89 2.88 -9.54 17.66
CA ASN A 89 1.43 -9.26 17.64
C ASN A 89 1.12 -7.99 16.85
N ARG A 90 1.93 -6.94 17.02
CA ARG A 90 1.80 -5.69 16.25
C ARG A 90 2.08 -5.91 14.77
N ARG A 91 3.08 -6.74 14.47
CA ARG A 91 3.46 -7.09 13.09
C ARG A 91 2.34 -7.83 12.37
N ILE A 92 1.79 -8.88 12.99
CA ILE A 92 0.70 -9.66 12.38
C ILE A 92 -0.54 -8.79 12.17
N ALA A 93 -0.90 -7.98 13.17
CA ALA A 93 -2.03 -7.06 13.03
C ALA A 93 -1.84 -6.09 11.86
N HIS A 94 -0.64 -5.52 11.71
CA HIS A 94 -0.33 -4.60 10.61
C HIS A 94 -0.38 -5.28 9.23
N LEU A 95 0.16 -6.49 9.11
CA LEU A 95 0.12 -7.23 7.85
C LEU A 95 -1.31 -7.64 7.50
N LEU A 96 -2.09 -8.12 8.47
CA LEU A 96 -3.49 -8.48 8.24
C LEU A 96 -4.34 -7.28 7.84
N THR A 97 -4.14 -6.10 8.44
CA THR A 97 -4.89 -4.91 8.05
C THR A 97 -4.45 -4.38 6.68
N MET A 98 -3.15 -4.33 6.40
CA MET A 98 -2.64 -3.88 5.11
C MET A 98 -3.10 -4.79 3.97
N TYR A 99 -2.83 -6.09 4.05
CA TYR A 99 -3.22 -7.04 3.01
C TYR A 99 -4.74 -7.28 2.99
N GLY A 100 -5.41 -7.21 4.13
CA GLY A 100 -6.87 -7.29 4.22
C GLY A 100 -7.54 -6.13 3.50
N PHE A 101 -7.03 -4.91 3.66
CA PHE A 101 -7.51 -3.75 2.91
C PHE A 101 -7.27 -3.90 1.41
N VAL A 102 -6.07 -4.32 0.99
CA VAL A 102 -5.76 -4.56 -0.43
C VAL A 102 -6.69 -5.62 -1.03
N ALA A 103 -6.86 -6.76 -0.36
CA ALA A 103 -7.76 -7.82 -0.79
C ALA A 103 -9.21 -7.34 -0.91
N TYR A 104 -9.68 -6.56 0.07
CA TYR A 104 -11.02 -5.96 0.05
C TYR A 104 -11.22 -5.03 -1.17
N VAL A 105 -10.27 -4.14 -1.43
CA VAL A 105 -10.36 -3.22 -2.59
C VAL A 105 -10.33 -4.00 -3.91
N VAL A 106 -9.39 -4.94 -4.07
CA VAL A 106 -9.25 -5.74 -5.30
C VAL A 106 -10.50 -6.57 -5.57
N THR A 107 -11.01 -7.27 -4.55
CA THR A 107 -12.22 -8.10 -4.70
C THR A 107 -13.45 -7.24 -5.00
N THR A 108 -13.56 -6.05 -4.38
CA THR A 108 -14.64 -5.10 -4.69
C THR A 108 -14.59 -4.64 -6.14
N VAL A 109 -13.40 -4.31 -6.66
CA VAL A 109 -13.24 -3.94 -8.08
C VAL A 109 -13.63 -5.10 -8.98
N ILE A 110 -13.17 -6.33 -8.71
CA ILE A 110 -13.50 -7.52 -9.50
C ILE A 110 -15.00 -7.81 -9.52
N MET A 111 -15.72 -7.54 -8.42
CA MET A 111 -17.15 -7.83 -8.35
C MET A 111 -18.04 -6.70 -8.90
N VAL A 112 -17.57 -5.46 -8.91
CA VAL A 112 -18.33 -4.28 -9.38
C VAL A 112 -18.19 -4.06 -10.89
N PHE A 113 -17.07 -4.46 -11.48
CA PHE A 113 -16.79 -4.35 -12.91
C PHE A 113 -17.05 -5.67 -13.63
#